data_AF-A0A7S4IT47-F1
#
_entry.id   AF-A0A7S4IT47-F1
#
_cell.length_a   1.000
_cell.length_b   1.000
_cell.length_c   1.000
_cell.angle_alpha   90.00
_cell.angle_beta   90.00
_cell.angle_gamma   90.00
#
_symmetry.space_group_name_H-M   'P 1'
#
loop_
_entity.id
_entity.type
_entity.pdbx_description
1 polymer ?
#
loop_
_entity_poly.entity_id
_entity_poly.type
_entity_poly.pdbx_seq_one_letter_code
_entity_poly.pdbx_strand_id
1 'polypeptide(L)'
;ELIQKQFVVIDDVLPTDDVHTIRDEVKWLSDHDRMSLNHTHLVTKGETKLLPKQSIMECEMALEARDPTHVPYLSSMFTDTSLLQSVHTHCNDLFPVDRQMIKVQKNLGSGGCFPFHFDTNGKDGRVFTAILYLNESWQRENG
;
A
#
# COMPACT_ATOMS: atom_id res chain seq x y z
N GLU A 1 -20.72 -7.88 -2.19
CA GLU A 1 -20.47 -6.48 -2.60
C GLU A 1 -19.25 -6.33 -3.49
N LEU A 2 -18.06 -6.73 -3.02
CA LEU A 2 -16.81 -6.69 -3.81
C LEU A 2 -16.95 -7.25 -5.23
N ILE A 3 -17.58 -8.43 -5.38
CA ILE A 3 -17.75 -9.09 -6.70
C ILE A 3 -18.62 -8.25 -7.65
N GLN A 4 -19.67 -7.60 -7.12
CA GLN A 4 -20.64 -6.86 -7.93
C GLN A 4 -20.13 -5.46 -8.28
N LYS A 5 -19.47 -4.78 -7.33
CA LYS A 5 -19.00 -3.40 -7.48
C LYS A 5 -17.53 -3.30 -7.90
N GLN A 6 -16.80 -4.42 -7.89
CA GLN A 6 -15.35 -4.52 -8.11
C GLN A 6 -14.48 -3.80 -7.05
N PHE A 7 -15.12 -3.19 -6.04
CA PHE A 7 -14.48 -2.66 -4.84
C PHE A 7 -15.45 -2.75 -3.65
N VAL A 8 -14.92 -2.67 -2.44
CA VAL A 8 -15.69 -2.53 -1.20
C VAL A 8 -14.93 -1.61 -0.26
N VAL A 9 -15.65 -0.77 0.49
CA VAL A 9 -15.10 0.07 1.56
C VAL A 9 -15.52 -0.53 2.90
N ILE A 10 -14.56 -0.66 3.81
CA ILE A 10 -14.79 -1.17 5.16
C ILE A 10 -14.26 -0.12 6.12
N ASP A 11 -15.18 0.55 6.81
CA ASP A 11 -14.85 1.51 7.86
C ASP A 11 -14.49 0.78 9.16
N ASP A 12 -13.63 1.40 9.96
CA ASP A 12 -13.25 0.92 11.31
C ASP A 12 -12.75 -0.54 11.36
N VAL A 13 -12.02 -0.97 10.32
CA VAL A 13 -11.53 -2.36 10.19
C VAL A 13 -10.51 -2.75 11.27
N LEU A 14 -9.84 -1.78 11.89
CA LEU A 14 -8.88 -1.97 12.97
C LEU A 14 -9.21 -1.05 14.16
N PRO A 15 -8.84 -1.43 15.40
CA PRO A 15 -8.91 -0.55 16.56
C PRO A 15 -8.16 0.78 16.33
N THR A 16 -8.71 1.88 16.84
CA THR A 16 -8.12 3.22 16.68
C THR A 16 -6.67 3.31 17.17
N ASP A 17 -6.35 2.66 18.30
CA ASP A 17 -4.99 2.66 18.85
C ASP A 17 -3.98 1.96 17.92
N ASP A 18 -4.40 0.88 17.25
CA ASP A 18 -3.57 0.17 16.29
C ASP A 18 -3.31 1.05 15.06
N VAL A 19 -4.35 1.72 14.55
CA VAL A 19 -4.23 2.66 13.42
C VAL A 19 -3.29 3.82 13.74
N HIS A 20 -3.36 4.38 14.95
CA HIS A 20 -2.44 5.42 15.40
C HIS A 20 -1.00 4.92 15.48
N THR A 21 -0.80 3.73 16.03
CA THR A 21 0.52 3.11 16.13
C THR A 21 1.12 2.86 14.75
N ILE A 22 0.36 2.27 13.83
CA ILE A 22 0.79 2.03 12.44
C ILE A 22 1.16 3.37 11.78
N ARG A 23 0.34 4.40 11.94
CA ARG A 23 0.64 5.74 11.38
C ARG A 23 1.95 6.31 11.93
N ASP A 24 2.21 6.16 13.22
CA ASP A 24 3.45 6.65 13.84
C ASP A 24 4.68 5.85 13.38
N GLU A 25 4.54 4.54 13.15
CA GLU A 25 5.58 3.73 12.51
C GLU A 25 5.87 4.18 11.06
N VAL A 26 4.85 4.53 10.28
CA VAL A 26 5.03 5.11 8.93
C VAL A 26 5.76 6.45 8.99
N LYS A 27 5.45 7.31 9.98
CA LYS A 27 6.20 8.55 10.19
C LYS A 27 7.65 8.26 10.56
N TRP A 28 7.89 7.31 11.47
CA TRP A 28 9.23 6.92 11.87
C TRP A 28 10.07 6.46 10.67
N LEU A 29 9.53 5.62 9.78
CA LEU A 29 10.21 5.21 8.54
C LEU A 29 10.60 6.40 7.67
N SER A 30 9.68 7.36 7.52
CA SER A 30 9.93 8.58 6.76
C SER A 30 11.00 9.47 7.40
N ASP A 31 11.00 9.58 8.73
CA ASP A 31 11.88 10.51 9.45
C ASP A 31 13.31 9.96 9.62
N HIS A 32 13.51 8.66 9.35
CA HIS A 32 14.79 7.95 9.44
C HIS A 32 15.31 7.45 8.08
N ASP A 33 14.90 8.10 6.99
CA ASP A 33 15.33 7.80 5.61
C ASP A 33 15.15 6.31 5.21
N ARG A 34 14.10 5.66 5.75
CA ARG A 34 13.74 4.26 5.42
C ARG A 34 12.71 4.16 4.29
N MET A 35 12.36 5.28 3.67
CA MET A 35 11.50 5.34 2.50
C MET A 35 12.28 5.92 1.32
N SER A 36 11.95 5.47 0.12
CA SER A 36 12.55 5.98 -1.13
C SER A 36 11.49 6.69 -1.98
N LEU A 37 11.94 7.57 -2.89
CA LEU A 37 11.01 8.25 -3.80
C LEU A 37 10.34 7.24 -4.74
N ASN A 38 9.03 7.36 -4.88
CA ASN A 38 8.27 6.63 -5.89
C ASN A 38 8.64 7.14 -7.29
N HIS A 39 8.67 6.25 -8.27
CA HIS A 39 8.93 6.58 -9.67
C HIS A 39 7.79 6.09 -10.57
N THR A 40 7.35 6.94 -11.49
CA THR A 40 6.49 6.50 -12.60
C THR A 40 7.38 5.88 -13.69
N HIS A 41 7.07 4.66 -14.10
CA HIS A 41 7.73 3.99 -15.21
C HIS A 41 7.05 4.41 -16.53
N LEU A 42 7.70 5.28 -17.30
CA LEU A 42 7.24 5.69 -18.62
C LEU A 42 7.86 4.77 -19.67
N VAL A 43 7.06 3.86 -20.22
CA VAL A 43 7.48 2.92 -21.26
C VAL A 43 7.13 3.51 -22.64
N THR A 44 8.13 3.87 -23.43
CA THR A 44 7.94 4.41 -24.79
C THR A 44 8.93 3.76 -25.74
N LYS A 45 8.45 3.16 -26.85
CA LYS A 45 9.29 2.53 -27.90
C LYS A 45 10.36 1.55 -27.39
N GLY A 46 10.06 0.81 -26.30
CA GLY A 46 10.97 -0.17 -25.72
C GLY A 46 11.96 0.40 -24.69
N GLU A 47 11.97 1.72 -24.47
CA GLU A 47 12.74 2.35 -23.38
C GLU A 47 11.83 2.59 -22.17
N THR A 48 12.37 2.33 -20.97
CA THR A 48 11.73 2.70 -19.70
C THR A 48 12.45 3.90 -19.10
N LYS A 49 11.75 5.01 -18.93
CA LYS A 49 12.24 6.18 -18.19
C LYS A 49 11.56 6.25 -16.83
N LEU A 50 12.34 6.47 -15.78
CA LEU A 50 11.83 6.66 -14.42
C LEU A 50 11.64 8.15 -14.18
N LEU A 51 10.40 8.56 -13.89
CA LEU A 51 10.08 9.93 -13.50
C LEU A 51 9.79 9.95 -11.98
N PRO A 52 10.66 10.55 -11.15
CA PRO A 52 10.42 10.62 -9.71
C PRO A 52 9.16 11.44 -9.42
N LYS A 53 8.31 10.92 -8.53
CA LYS A 53 7.19 11.67 -7.95
C LYS A 53 7.73 12.38 -6.72
N GLN A 54 8.08 13.66 -6.87
CA GLN A 54 8.86 14.44 -5.89
C GLN A 54 8.31 14.44 -4.46
N SER A 55 7.01 14.20 -4.27
CA SER A 55 6.35 14.27 -2.96
C SER A 55 5.77 12.93 -2.50
N ILE A 56 6.14 11.82 -3.14
CA ILE A 56 5.63 10.49 -2.79
C ILE A 56 6.78 9.60 -2.41
N MET A 57 6.77 9.16 -1.16
CA MET A 57 7.75 8.22 -0.63
C MET A 57 7.09 6.86 -0.43
N GLU A 58 7.82 5.80 -0.71
CA GLU A 58 7.38 4.43 -0.59
C GLU A 58 8.41 3.57 0.13
N CYS A 59 7.92 2.53 0.79
CA CYS A 59 8.74 1.51 1.39
C CYS A 59 8.07 0.14 1.19
N GLU A 60 8.79 -0.79 0.56
CA GLU A 60 8.37 -2.19 0.48
C GLU A 60 8.84 -2.93 1.73
N MET A 61 7.88 -3.40 2.53
CA MET A 61 8.17 -4.09 3.79
C MET A 61 8.93 -5.41 3.59
N ALA A 62 8.95 -5.94 2.36
CA ALA A 62 9.66 -7.16 2.03
C ALA A 62 11.19 -7.01 2.08
N LEU A 63 11.73 -5.83 1.74
CA LEU A 63 13.13 -5.67 1.35
C LEU A 63 14.03 -5.09 2.44
N GLU A 64 13.63 -4.05 3.19
CA GLU A 64 14.60 -3.34 4.05
C GLU A 64 14.06 -2.70 5.34
N ALA A 65 12.73 -2.67 5.57
CA ALA A 65 12.12 -1.92 6.67
C ALA A 65 11.61 -2.76 7.85
N ARG A 66 12.13 -3.98 8.02
CA ARG A 66 11.73 -4.87 9.11
C ARG A 66 12.64 -4.73 10.32
N ASP A 67 12.90 -3.53 10.80
CA ASP A 67 13.46 -3.43 12.14
C ASP A 67 12.28 -3.53 13.13
N PRO A 68 12.00 -4.74 13.67
CA PRO A 68 10.82 -4.93 14.51
C PRO A 68 10.95 -4.17 15.84
N THR A 69 12.13 -3.64 16.14
CA THR A 69 12.34 -2.79 17.33
C THR A 69 11.73 -1.40 17.17
N HIS A 70 11.61 -0.91 15.92
CA HIS A 70 11.11 0.43 15.61
C HIS A 70 9.75 0.42 14.90
N VAL A 71 9.46 -0.64 14.14
CA VAL A 71 8.18 -0.81 13.42
C VAL A 71 7.53 -2.17 13.67
N PRO A 72 7.23 -2.52 14.94
CA PRO A 72 6.68 -3.82 15.31
C PRO A 72 5.33 -4.14 14.65
N TYR A 73 4.41 -3.18 14.51
CA TYR A 73 3.09 -3.43 13.91
C TYR A 73 3.18 -3.66 12.41
N LEU A 74 3.90 -2.82 11.67
CA LEU A 74 4.12 -3.03 10.24
C LEU A 74 4.85 -4.35 9.97
N SER A 75 5.81 -4.72 10.84
CA SER A 75 6.48 -6.02 10.78
C SER A 75 5.51 -7.17 11.03
N SER A 76 4.63 -7.06 12.02
CA SER A 76 3.59 -8.04 12.33
C SER A 76 2.60 -8.17 11.17
N MET A 77 2.07 -7.06 10.65
CA MET A 77 1.17 -7.03 9.51
C MET A 77 1.76 -7.71 8.27
N PHE A 78 3.07 -7.52 8.01
CA PHE A 78 3.72 -8.18 6.88
C PHE A 78 3.69 -9.70 7.00
N THR A 79 3.84 -10.23 8.22
CA THR A 79 3.79 -11.67 8.51
C THR A 79 2.40 -12.22 8.73
N ASP A 80 1.41 -11.35 9.00
CA ASP A 80 0.03 -11.74 9.18
C ASP A 80 -0.60 -12.13 7.84
N THR A 81 -1.00 -13.40 7.73
CA THR A 81 -1.61 -13.96 6.51
C THR A 81 -3.14 -14.04 6.61
N SER A 82 -3.75 -13.51 7.66
CA SER A 82 -5.20 -13.66 7.92
C SER A 82 -6.05 -13.13 6.76
N LEU A 83 -5.70 -11.97 6.19
CA LEU A 83 -6.40 -11.43 5.02
C LEU A 83 -6.19 -12.30 3.77
N LEU A 84 -4.94 -12.71 3.50
CA LEU A 84 -4.62 -13.61 2.39
C LEU A 84 -5.41 -14.91 2.49
N GLN A 85 -5.44 -15.52 3.68
CA GLN A 85 -6.18 -16.74 3.95
C GLN A 85 -7.69 -16.53 3.77
N SER A 86 -8.24 -15.43 4.27
CA SER A 86 -9.67 -15.13 4.11
C SER A 86 -10.06 -14.96 2.63
N VAL A 87 -9.28 -14.19 1.86
CA VAL A 87 -9.52 -14.02 0.42
C VAL A 87 -9.32 -15.34 -0.33
N HIS A 88 -8.29 -16.11 0.01
CA HIS A 88 -8.08 -17.45 -0.56
C HIS A 88 -9.28 -18.36 -0.25
N THR A 89 -9.74 -18.45 0.99
CA THR A 89 -10.85 -19.33 1.36
C THR A 89 -12.18 -18.94 0.71
N HIS A 90 -12.48 -17.65 0.62
CA HIS A 90 -13.81 -17.19 0.20
C HIS A 90 -13.91 -16.75 -1.25
N CYS A 91 -12.78 -16.45 -1.90
CA CYS A 91 -12.76 -15.81 -3.20
C CYS A 91 -11.74 -16.41 -4.20
N ASN A 92 -11.14 -17.58 -3.93
CA ASN A 92 -10.08 -18.15 -4.79
C ASN A 92 -10.49 -18.28 -6.26
N ASP A 93 -11.75 -18.64 -6.53
CA ASP A 93 -12.27 -18.84 -7.89
C ASP A 93 -12.25 -17.54 -8.72
N LEU A 94 -12.22 -16.39 -8.05
CA LEU A 94 -12.21 -15.07 -8.68
C LEU A 94 -10.85 -14.39 -8.56
N PHE A 95 -10.20 -14.55 -7.40
CA PHE A 95 -8.91 -13.97 -7.07
C PHE A 95 -7.98 -15.08 -6.61
N PRO A 96 -7.23 -15.72 -7.52
CA PRO A 96 -6.30 -16.79 -7.17
C PRO A 96 -5.08 -16.19 -6.45
N VAL A 97 -5.22 -15.94 -5.16
CA VAL A 97 -4.19 -15.35 -4.30
C VAL A 97 -3.39 -16.45 -3.61
N ASP A 98 -2.07 -16.41 -3.74
CA ASP A 98 -1.13 -17.35 -3.12
C ASP A 98 0.00 -16.66 -2.33
N ARG A 99 0.11 -15.33 -2.42
CA ARG A 99 1.17 -14.51 -1.81
C ARG A 99 0.64 -13.11 -1.52
N GLN A 100 1.33 -12.44 -0.60
CA GLN A 100 1.07 -11.05 -0.26
C GLN A 100 2.35 -10.22 -0.29
N MET A 101 2.18 -8.92 -0.54
CA MET A 101 3.22 -7.91 -0.36
C MET A 101 2.58 -6.70 0.31
N ILE A 102 3.32 -6.06 1.22
CA ILE A 102 2.89 -4.81 1.85
C ILE A 102 3.83 -3.70 1.41
N LYS A 103 3.22 -2.61 0.94
CA LYS A 103 3.90 -1.36 0.61
C LYS A 103 3.30 -0.25 1.46
N VAL A 104 4.17 0.52 2.10
CA VAL A 104 3.81 1.75 2.80
C VAL A 104 4.07 2.92 1.85
N GLN A 105 3.13 3.86 1.80
CA GLN A 105 3.27 5.08 1.00
C GLN A 105 2.94 6.31 1.84
N LYS A 106 3.82 7.31 1.84
CA LYS A 106 3.59 8.64 2.44
C LYS A 106 3.58 9.68 1.31
N ASN A 107 2.45 10.34 1.13
CA ASN A 107 2.33 11.50 0.26
C ASN A 107 2.52 12.77 1.10
N LEU A 108 3.55 13.55 0.80
CA LEU A 108 3.90 14.80 1.49
C LEU A 108 3.03 16.00 1.09
N GLY A 109 2.05 15.78 0.18
CA GLY A 109 1.22 16.83 -0.38
C GLY A 109 1.85 17.44 -1.64
N SER A 110 1.43 18.67 -2.00
CA SER A 110 1.96 19.42 -3.18
C SER A 110 1.63 18.81 -4.56
N GLY A 111 0.65 17.90 -4.61
CA GLY A 111 0.22 17.25 -5.84
C GLY A 111 1.15 16.12 -6.29
N GLY A 112 1.04 15.71 -7.54
CA GLY A 112 1.81 14.60 -8.11
C GLY A 112 1.21 14.12 -9.42
N CYS A 113 1.87 13.14 -10.05
CA CYS A 113 1.36 12.49 -11.25
C CYS A 113 0.74 11.14 -10.90
N PHE A 114 -0.59 11.06 -10.99
CA PHE A 114 -1.39 9.85 -10.75
C PHE A 114 -2.26 9.57 -11.98
N PRO A 115 -1.72 8.95 -13.03
CA PRO A 115 -2.50 8.62 -14.23
C PRO A 115 -3.57 7.59 -13.90
N PHE A 116 -4.64 7.54 -14.70
CA PHE A 116 -5.53 6.38 -14.67
C PHE A 116 -4.72 5.12 -15.01
N HIS A 117 -4.82 4.12 -14.14
CA HIS A 117 -4.10 2.86 -14.27
C HIS A 117 -4.87 1.74 -13.60
N PHE A 118 -4.51 0.52 -13.97
CA PHE A 118 -4.75 -0.65 -13.15
C PHE A 118 -3.52 -0.89 -12.28
N ASP A 119 -3.74 -1.42 -11.08
CA ASP A 119 -2.63 -1.80 -10.20
C ASP A 119 -1.76 -2.91 -10.80
N THR A 120 -2.33 -3.71 -11.71
CA THR A 120 -1.61 -4.74 -12.45
C THR A 120 -1.36 -4.32 -13.89
N ASN A 121 -0.21 -4.73 -14.43
CA ASN A 121 0.05 -4.72 -15.88
C ASN A 121 -0.30 -6.06 -16.57
N GLY A 122 -0.92 -7.00 -15.85
CA GLY A 122 -1.28 -8.34 -16.31
C GLY A 122 -0.16 -9.38 -16.28
N LYS A 123 1.07 -8.99 -15.91
CA LYS A 123 2.26 -9.88 -15.86
C LYS A 123 2.89 -9.99 -14.47
N ASP A 124 2.48 -9.13 -13.54
CA ASP A 124 3.02 -9.06 -12.17
C ASP A 124 2.31 -9.99 -11.17
N GLY A 125 1.25 -10.68 -11.59
CA GLY A 125 0.49 -11.61 -10.75
C GLY A 125 -0.42 -10.94 -9.72
N ARG A 126 -0.56 -9.61 -9.73
CA ARG A 126 -1.46 -8.91 -8.80
C ARG A 126 -2.91 -9.07 -9.25
N VAL A 127 -3.72 -9.69 -8.40
CA VAL A 127 -5.15 -9.94 -8.67
C VAL A 127 -6.08 -9.29 -7.65
N PHE A 128 -5.53 -8.80 -6.54
CA PHE A 128 -6.28 -8.20 -5.44
C PHE A 128 -5.44 -7.08 -4.80
N THR A 129 -6.07 -5.94 -4.52
CA THR A 129 -5.47 -4.82 -3.79
C THR A 129 -6.34 -4.49 -2.58
N ALA A 130 -5.69 -4.35 -1.41
CA ALA A 130 -6.28 -3.75 -0.22
C ALA A 130 -5.52 -2.47 0.13
N ILE A 131 -6.27 -1.42 0.49
CA ILE A 131 -5.71 -0.12 0.89
C ILE A 131 -6.22 0.20 2.29
N LEU A 132 -5.30 0.42 3.22
CA LEU A 132 -5.60 0.95 4.55
C LEU A 132 -5.25 2.44 4.58
N TYR A 133 -6.26 3.29 4.77
CA TYR A 133 -6.06 4.73 4.92
C TYR A 133 -5.74 5.08 6.38
N LEU A 134 -4.73 5.94 6.58
CA LEU A 134 -4.22 6.33 7.91
C LEU A 134 -4.31 7.85 8.16
N ASN A 135 -5.22 8.54 7.46
CA ASN A 135 -5.39 9.99 7.53
C ASN A 135 -6.45 10.35 8.58
N GLU A 136 -6.07 10.37 9.86
CA GLU A 136 -6.98 10.58 11.01
C GLU A 136 -7.90 11.82 10.86
N SER A 137 -7.32 12.94 10.43
CA SER A 137 -8.04 14.22 10.34
C SER A 137 -8.42 14.56 8.90
N TRP A 138 -8.67 13.55 8.05
CA TRP A 138 -9.06 13.82 6.67
C TRP A 138 -10.36 14.61 6.61
N GLN A 139 -10.35 15.65 5.79
CA GLN A 139 -11.48 16.49 5.47
C GLN A 139 -11.62 16.59 3.94
N ARG A 140 -12.82 16.97 3.48
CA ARG A 140 -13.17 16.98 2.05
C ARG A 140 -12.24 17.84 1.20
N GLU A 141 -11.67 18.89 1.77
CA GLU A 141 -10.74 19.81 1.14
C GLU A 141 -9.31 19.25 1.01
N ASN A 142 -9.00 18.12 1.66
CA ASN A 142 -7.67 17.53 1.61
C ASN A 142 -7.43 16.68 0.34
N GLY A 143 -8.47 16.41 -0.44
CA GLY A 143 -8.41 15.62 -1.66
C GLY A 143 -9.77 15.06 -2.05
#